data_AF-A0A7X4AVL1-F1
#
_entry.id   AF-A0A7X4AVL1-F1
#
_cell.length_a   1.000
_cell.length_b   1.000
_cell.length_c   1.000
_cell.angle_alpha   90.00
_cell.angle_beta   90.00
_cell.angle_gamma   90.00
#
_symmetry.space_group_name_H-M   'P 1'
#
loop_
_entity.id
_entity.type
_entity.pdbx_description
1 polymer ?
#
loop_
_entity_poly.entity_id
_entity_poly.type
_entity_poly.pdbx_seq_one_letter_code
_entity_poly.pdbx_strand_id
1 'polypeptide(L)'
;MEPRDGTVLRAGGYSPTSVGCYPVLLQRTSYDKASESNAATARNLAARGYVVAVQDIRGRYASEGDFIWQFQDGAETFDVRDGYDAVEWARAWCSTRRSAGAHECVTLRSVCSSRCRRVHVRLRTGLLSLQL
;
A
#
# COMPACT_ATOMS: atom_id res chain seq x y z
N MET A 1 4.75 9.76 5.79
CA MET A 1 6.10 9.22 5.52
C MET A 1 6.89 10.32 4.86
N GLU A 2 8.20 10.28 5.00
CA GLU A 2 9.10 11.28 4.46
C GLU A 2 10.04 10.55 3.49
N PRO A 3 9.94 10.80 2.16
CA PRO A 3 10.90 10.34 1.18
C PRO A 3 12.27 10.99 1.44
N ARG A 4 13.28 10.52 0.71
CA ARG A 4 14.68 10.96 0.87
C ARG A 4 14.93 12.46 0.68
N ASP A 5 13.99 13.20 0.11
CA ASP A 5 14.11 14.64 -0.15
C ASP A 5 13.39 15.52 0.87
N GLY A 6 12.84 14.92 1.94
CA GLY A 6 12.22 15.64 3.06
C GLY A 6 10.75 16.02 2.86
N THR A 7 10.14 15.72 1.71
CA THR A 7 8.74 16.10 1.44
C THR A 7 7.75 15.25 2.25
N VAL A 8 6.85 15.80 3.06
CA VAL A 8 5.94 14.93 3.84
C VAL A 8 4.77 14.41 2.99
N LEU A 9 4.76 13.10 2.73
CA LEU A 9 3.65 12.41 2.05
C LEU A 9 2.72 11.72 3.06
N ARG A 10 1.42 12.00 3.00
CA ARG A 10 0.41 11.50 3.95
C ARG A 10 -0.22 10.20 3.47
N ALA A 11 -0.36 9.25 4.39
CA ALA A 11 -0.99 7.97 4.15
C ALA A 11 -1.97 7.59 5.27
N GLY A 12 -3.07 6.93 4.91
CA GLY A 12 -4.02 6.29 5.82
C GLY A 12 -3.78 4.79 5.86
N GLY A 13 -3.87 4.18 7.06
CA GLY A 13 -3.66 2.76 7.27
C GLY A 13 -4.94 2.04 7.66
N TYR A 14 -5.17 0.88 7.04
CA TYR A 14 -6.26 -0.03 7.35
C TYR A 14 -5.67 -1.40 7.66
N SER A 15 -6.15 -2.04 8.73
CA SER A 15 -5.62 -3.33 9.16
C SER A 15 -6.74 -4.23 9.66
N PRO A 16 -6.55 -5.57 9.61
CA PRO A 16 -7.46 -6.50 10.27
C PRO A 16 -7.56 -6.19 11.78
N THR A 17 -8.70 -6.53 12.38
CA THR A 17 -8.91 -6.36 13.83
C THR A 17 -8.16 -7.40 14.64
N SER A 18 -7.95 -8.60 14.09
CA SER A 18 -7.17 -9.66 14.72
C SER A 18 -5.67 -9.37 14.69
N VAL A 19 -4.97 -9.88 15.70
CA VAL A 19 -3.51 -9.82 15.76
C VAL A 19 -2.93 -10.91 14.86
N GLY A 20 -1.93 -10.56 14.07
CA GLY A 20 -1.24 -11.52 13.20
C GLY A 20 -0.27 -10.84 12.24
N CYS A 21 0.47 -11.66 11.49
CA CYS A 21 1.27 -11.21 10.37
C CYS A 21 0.41 -11.23 9.10
N TYR A 22 0.34 -10.09 8.41
CA TYR A 22 -0.48 -9.92 7.22
C TYR A 22 0.35 -9.36 6.07
N PRO A 23 0.08 -9.77 4.82
CA PRO A 23 0.63 -9.11 3.65
C PRO A 23 0.21 -7.63 3.61
N VAL A 24 1.13 -6.77 3.16
CA VAL A 24 0.89 -5.33 3.02
C VAL A 24 0.58 -5.00 1.57
N LEU A 25 -0.47 -4.20 1.36
CA LEU A 25 -0.83 -3.58 0.09
C LEU A 25 -0.63 -2.08 0.20
N LEU A 26 0.05 -1.50 -0.78
CA LEU A 26 0.23 -0.06 -0.90
C LEU A 26 -0.54 0.43 -2.14
N GLN A 27 -1.42 1.40 -1.94
CA GLN A 27 -2.08 2.15 -3.00
C GLN A 27 -1.61 3.59 -2.92
N ARG A 28 -1.02 4.09 -4.01
CA ARG A 28 -0.72 5.51 -4.19
C ARG A 28 -1.79 6.12 -5.07
N THR A 29 -2.33 7.26 -4.69
CA THR A 29 -3.49 7.83 -5.36
C THR A 29 -3.35 9.34 -5.56
N SER A 30 -3.67 9.78 -6.79
CA SER A 30 -3.84 11.19 -7.15
C SER A 30 -5.22 11.73 -6.75
N TYR A 31 -6.09 10.84 -6.28
CA TYR A 31 -7.45 11.10 -5.82
C TYR A 31 -7.51 10.86 -4.31
N ASP A 32 -8.26 11.69 -3.57
CA ASP A 32 -8.18 11.77 -2.10
C ASP A 32 -8.14 10.38 -1.44
N LYS A 33 -7.09 10.09 -0.67
CA LYS A 33 -6.99 8.86 0.12
C LYS A 33 -8.17 8.66 1.09
N ALA A 34 -8.82 9.76 1.49
CA ALA A 34 -9.99 9.76 2.36
C ALA A 34 -11.32 9.68 1.59
N SER A 35 -11.31 9.67 0.25
CA SER A 35 -12.53 9.44 -0.53
C SER A 35 -13.17 8.09 -0.17
N GLU A 36 -14.50 8.06 -0.13
CA GLU A 36 -15.21 6.86 0.33
C GLU A 36 -14.93 5.64 -0.57
N SER A 37 -14.69 5.83 -1.87
CA SER A 37 -14.29 4.74 -2.78
C SER A 37 -12.96 4.09 -2.35
N ASN A 38 -11.95 4.91 -2.05
CA ASN A 38 -10.65 4.44 -1.59
C ASN A 38 -10.76 3.79 -0.20
N ALA A 39 -11.50 4.43 0.71
CA ALA A 39 -11.70 3.91 2.07
C ALA A 39 -12.46 2.58 2.08
N ALA A 40 -13.54 2.46 1.30
CA ALA A 40 -14.34 1.23 1.19
C ALA A 40 -13.49 0.07 0.62
N THR A 41 -12.70 0.33 -0.43
CA THR A 41 -11.79 -0.66 -1.01
C THR A 41 -10.76 -1.13 0.02
N ALA A 42 -10.13 -0.20 0.73
CA ALA A 42 -9.11 -0.52 1.73
C ALA A 42 -9.70 -1.31 2.92
N ARG A 43 -10.89 -0.93 3.41
CA ARG A 43 -11.61 -1.68 4.46
C ARG A 43 -11.96 -3.10 4.00
N ASN A 44 -12.42 -3.26 2.76
CA ASN A 44 -12.76 -4.58 2.21
C ASN A 44 -11.54 -5.50 2.12
N LEU A 45 -10.40 -4.98 1.67
CA LEU A 45 -9.13 -5.71 1.63
C LEU A 45 -8.62 -6.01 3.04
N ALA A 46 -8.76 -5.08 3.99
CA ALA A 46 -8.40 -5.31 5.38
C ALA A 46 -9.22 -6.44 6.03
N ALA A 47 -10.53 -6.47 5.77
CA ALA A 47 -11.39 -7.57 6.21
C ALA A 47 -10.99 -8.95 5.63
N ARG A 48 -10.25 -8.97 4.52
CA ARG A 48 -9.71 -10.18 3.87
C ARG A 48 -8.31 -10.57 4.36
N GLY A 49 -7.78 -9.90 5.38
CA GLY A 49 -6.48 -10.24 5.98
C GLY A 49 -5.29 -9.54 5.32
N TYR A 50 -5.47 -8.31 4.84
CA TYR A 50 -4.38 -7.47 4.35
C TYR A 50 -4.20 -6.24 5.23
N VAL A 51 -2.97 -5.79 5.41
CA VAL A 51 -2.71 -4.43 5.88
C VAL A 51 -2.66 -3.54 4.63
N VAL A 52 -3.47 -2.49 4.58
CA VAL A 52 -3.58 -1.62 3.40
C VAL A 52 -3.18 -0.21 3.77
N ALA A 53 -2.20 0.34 3.06
CA ALA A 53 -1.82 1.74 3.13
C ALA A 53 -2.31 2.47 1.88
N VAL A 54 -3.08 3.54 2.06
CA VAL A 54 -3.53 4.43 0.98
C VAL A 54 -2.82 5.76 1.15
N GLN A 55 -2.01 6.16 0.18
CA GLN A 55 -1.15 7.33 0.23
C GLN A 55 -1.59 8.36 -0.82
N ASP A 56 -1.70 9.63 -0.42
CA ASP A 56 -1.79 10.74 -1.36
C ASP A 56 -0.41 10.98 -1.98
N ILE A 57 -0.33 11.04 -3.30
CA ILE A 57 0.91 11.40 -3.97
C ILE A 57 1.32 12.85 -3.68
N ARG A 58 2.56 13.20 -4.03
CA ARG A 58 3.10 14.54 -3.85
C ARG A 58 2.21 15.62 -4.45
N GLY A 59 2.02 16.71 -3.70
CA GLY A 59 1.20 17.86 -4.07
C GLY A 59 -0.29 17.58 -4.17
N ARG A 60 -0.77 16.47 -3.59
CA ARG A 60 -2.20 16.14 -3.58
C ARG A 60 -2.72 16.05 -2.16
N TYR A 61 -3.87 16.70 -1.95
CA TYR A 61 -4.65 16.67 -0.72
C TYR A 61 -3.81 16.98 0.53
N ALA A 62 -3.55 15.98 1.38
CA ALA A 62 -2.82 16.22 2.61
C ALA A 62 -1.30 16.09 2.45
N SER A 63 -0.82 15.60 1.31
CA SER A 63 0.62 15.50 1.01
C SER A 63 1.20 16.83 0.55
N GLU A 64 2.42 17.11 0.99
CA GLU A 64 3.17 18.31 0.63
C GLU A 64 3.77 18.22 -0.79
N GLY A 65 4.40 19.31 -1.23
CA GLY A 65 5.06 19.45 -2.52
C GLY A 65 4.14 19.92 -3.64
N ASP A 66 4.68 19.94 -4.87
CA ASP A 66 3.93 20.34 -6.05
C ASP A 66 3.47 19.13 -6.85
N PHE A 67 2.23 19.21 -7.34
CA PHE A 67 1.67 18.17 -8.19
C PHE A 67 2.07 18.41 -9.64
N ILE A 68 2.87 17.49 -10.18
CA ILE A 68 3.24 17.46 -11.59
C ILE A 68 2.48 16.31 -12.25
N TRP A 69 1.74 16.62 -13.30
CA TRP A 69 0.99 15.60 -14.03
C TRP A 69 1.96 14.68 -14.79
N GLN A 70 1.89 13.39 -14.54
CA GLN A 70 2.78 12.36 -15.12
C GLN A 70 2.78 12.27 -16.66
N PHE A 71 1.81 12.89 -17.33
CA PHE A 71 1.75 12.97 -18.80
C PHE A 71 2.07 14.37 -19.34
N GLN A 72 2.59 15.26 -18.50
CA GLN A 72 3.08 16.56 -18.94
C GLN A 72 4.45 16.38 -19.62
N ASP A 73 4.56 16.81 -20.87
CA ASP A 73 5.66 16.54 -21.79
C ASP A 73 7.05 16.65 -21.15
N GLY A 74 7.72 15.50 -20.99
CA GLY A 74 9.12 15.40 -20.57
C GLY A 74 9.40 15.85 -19.12
N ALA A 75 8.39 16.16 -18.32
CA ALA A 75 8.60 16.53 -16.93
C ALA A 75 9.04 15.31 -16.11
N GLU A 76 10.21 15.38 -15.48
CA GLU A 76 10.58 14.42 -14.45
C GLU A 76 9.60 14.56 -13.28
N THR A 77 8.71 13.60 -13.11
CA THR A 77 7.90 13.52 -11.88
C THR A 77 8.67 12.79 -10.78
N PHE A 78 8.39 13.17 -9.54
CA PHE A 78 8.93 12.48 -8.38
C PHE A 78 8.30 11.09 -8.16
N ASP A 79 7.34 10.67 -9.00
CA ASP A 79 6.53 9.47 -8.75
C ASP A 79 7.34 8.18 -8.67
N VAL A 80 8.40 8.05 -9.48
CA VAL A 80 9.27 6.87 -9.44
C VAL A 80 10.04 6.81 -8.13
N ARG A 81 10.63 7.94 -7.70
CA ARG A 81 11.43 8.03 -6.46
C ARG A 81 10.55 7.90 -5.23
N ASP A 82 9.45 8.64 -5.18
CA ASP A 82 8.45 8.57 -4.12
C ASP A 82 7.81 7.19 -4.05
N GLY A 83 7.61 6.52 -5.19
CA GLY A 83 7.08 5.17 -5.25
C GLY A 83 8.02 4.14 -4.64
N TYR A 84 9.31 4.24 -4.93
CA TYR A 84 10.33 3.41 -4.30
C TYR A 84 10.36 3.61 -2.78
N ASP A 85 10.44 4.88 -2.34
CA ASP A 85 10.51 5.21 -0.91
C ASP A 85 9.23 4.77 -0.18
N ALA A 86 8.06 4.89 -0.83
CA ALA A 86 6.80 4.42 -0.26
C ALA A 86 6.73 2.89 -0.14
N VAL A 87 7.29 2.13 -1.09
CA VAL A 87 7.37 0.66 -1.00
C VAL A 87 8.29 0.24 0.13
N GLU A 88 9.46 0.86 0.26
CA GLU A 88 10.39 0.58 1.37
C GLU A 88 9.77 0.95 2.72
N TRP A 89 9.04 2.07 2.80
CA TRP A 89 8.28 2.45 3.99
C TRP A 89 7.16 1.43 4.31
N ALA A 90 6.40 0.95 3.32
CA ALA A 90 5.32 -0.02 3.50
C ALA A 90 5.84 -1.39 3.94
N ARG A 91 7.06 -1.78 3.53
CA ARG A 91 7.68 -3.04 3.96
C ARG A 91 7.83 -3.14 5.48
N ALA A 92 8.05 -2.02 6.18
CA ALA A 92 8.12 -2.00 7.64
C ALA A 92 6.81 -2.46 8.30
N TRP A 93 5.66 -2.22 7.66
CA TRP A 93 4.33 -2.56 8.17
C TRP A 93 4.04 -4.07 8.13
N CYS A 94 4.82 -4.82 7.34
CA CYS A 94 4.71 -6.28 7.20
C CYS A 94 5.03 -7.02 8.51
N SER A 95 5.53 -6.30 9.53
CA SER A 95 5.94 -6.84 10.82
C SER A 95 5.22 -6.26 12.04
N THR A 96 4.32 -5.28 11.88
CA THR A 96 3.86 -4.47 13.02
C THR A 96 2.35 -4.23 13.08
N ARG A 97 1.61 -5.20 13.61
CA ARG A 97 0.64 -4.89 14.67
C ARG A 97 0.94 -5.78 15.88
N ARG A 98 1.80 -5.24 16.76
CA ARG A 98 2.16 -5.86 18.03
C ARG A 98 1.01 -5.64 19.02
N SER A 99 0.30 -6.70 19.41
CA SER A 99 -0.08 -6.77 20.83
C SER A 99 1.22 -6.94 21.60
N ALA A 100 1.41 -6.14 22.66
CA ALA A 100 2.58 -6.25 23.53
C ALA A 100 2.76 -7.71 23.97
N GLY A 101 3.88 -8.36 23.59
CA GLY A 101 4.23 -9.69 24.09
C GLY A 101 4.61 -10.78 23.07
N ALA A 102 4.80 -10.49 21.78
CA ALA A 102 5.38 -11.47 20.86
C ALA A 102 6.85 -11.12 20.58
N HIS A 103 7.74 -11.83 21.27
CA HIS A 103 9.17 -11.77 21.07
C HIS A 103 9.50 -12.54 19.79
N GLU A 104 10.21 -11.87 18.88
CA GLU A 104 10.87 -12.43 17.70
C GLU A 104 9.99 -12.75 16.46
N CYS A 105 10.15 -11.94 15.40
CA CYS A 105 10.06 -12.45 14.02
C CYS A 105 10.87 -11.56 13.07
N VAL A 106 11.72 -12.24 12.29
CA VAL A 106 12.87 -11.76 11.53
C VAL A 106 12.47 -10.94 10.29
N THR A 107 13.16 -9.83 10.06
CA THR A 107 13.21 -9.11 8.78
C THR A 107 13.99 -9.96 7.78
N LEU A 108 13.34 -10.46 6.73
CA LEU A 108 13.93 -11.56 5.97
C LEU A 108 14.77 -11.08 4.80
N ARG A 109 16.06 -11.41 4.85
CA ARG A 109 16.76 -11.88 3.65
C ARG A 109 16.55 -13.39 3.39
N SER A 110 15.80 -14.10 4.22
CA SER A 110 15.63 -15.55 4.04
C SER A 110 14.38 -16.07 4.74
N VAL A 111 13.29 -16.27 4.00
CA VAL A 111 12.21 -17.23 4.34
C VAL A 111 11.13 -16.72 5.30
N CYS A 112 10.04 -16.18 4.74
CA CYS A 112 8.77 -16.08 5.48
C CYS A 112 8.32 -17.52 5.66
N SER A 113 8.73 -18.13 6.79
CA SER A 113 8.83 -19.58 6.90
C SER A 113 7.47 -20.22 6.82
N SER A 114 7.26 -20.95 5.71
CA SER A 114 6.37 -22.11 5.51
C SER A 114 4.89 -22.03 5.92
N ARG A 115 4.43 -20.97 6.59
CA ARG A 115 3.03 -20.80 7.05
C ARG A 115 2.32 -19.58 6.47
N CYS A 116 3.03 -18.65 5.83
CA CYS A 116 2.38 -17.73 4.90
C CYS A 116 2.04 -18.49 3.62
N ARG A 117 0.83 -19.04 3.58
CA ARG A 117 0.25 -19.65 2.39
C ARG A 117 0.46 -18.66 1.22
N ARG A 118 1.21 -19.07 0.18
CA ARG A 118 1.36 -18.27 -1.05
C ARG A 118 -0.04 -17.91 -1.53
N VAL A 119 -0.42 -16.65 -1.40
CA VAL A 119 -1.62 -16.16 -2.07
C VAL A 119 -1.25 -16.03 -3.55
N HIS A 120 -1.49 -17.09 -4.32
CA HIS A 120 -1.56 -16.98 -5.76
C HIS A 120 -2.82 -16.16 -6.09
N VAL A 121 -2.64 -14.92 -6.51
CA VAL A 121 -3.71 -14.15 -7.19
C VAL A 121 -3.94 -14.84 -8.54
N ARG A 122 -4.90 -15.77 -8.56
CA ARG A 122 -5.36 -16.41 -9.78
C ARG A 122 -6.33 -15.42 -10.45
N LEU A 123 -5.83 -14.61 -11.38
CA LEU A 123 -6.68 -13.85 -12.29
C LEU A 123 -7.53 -14.87 -13.06
N ARG A 124 -8.81 -15.01 -12.71
CA ARG A 124 -9.77 -15.65 -13.61
C ARG A 124 -9.98 -14.66 -14.76
N THR A 125 -9.28 -14.87 -15.86
CA THR A 125 -9.69 -14.34 -17.16
C THR A 125 -11.07 -14.93 -17.46
N GLY A 126 -12.12 -14.16 -17.16
CA GLY A 126 -13.48 -14.48 -17.59
C GLY A 126 -13.54 -14.30 -19.10
N LEU A 127 -13.64 -15.40 -19.83
CA LEU A 127 -14.05 -15.38 -21.22
C LEU A 127 -15.41 -14.68 -21.31
N LEU A 128 -15.48 -13.62 -22.12
CA LEU A 128 -16.74 -13.16 -22.68
C LEU A 128 -17.40 -14.32 -23.43
N SER A 129 -18.68 -14.52 -23.21
CA SER A 129 -19.57 -15.17 -24.17
C SER A 129 -20.83 -14.33 -24.26
N LEU A 130 -20.83 -13.52 -25.31
CA LEU A 130 -21.96 -12.85 -25.91
C LEU A 130 -22.93 -13.95 -26.36
N GLN A 131 -24.16 -13.96 -25.85
CA GLN A 131 -25.28 -14.59 -26.54
C GLN A 131 -26.44 -13.61 -26.54
N LEU A 132 -26.86 -13.28 -27.76
CA LEU A 132 -28.15 -12.70 -28.13
C LEU A 132 -29.29 -13.56 -27.60
#